data_AF-U2Q6F4-F1
#
_entry.id   AF-U2Q6F4-F1
#
_cell.length_a   1.000
_cell.length_b   1.000
_cell.length_c   1.000
_cell.angle_alpha   90.00
_cell.angle_beta   90.00
_cell.angle_gamma   90.00
#
_symmetry.space_group_name_H-M   'P 1'
#
loop_
_entity.id
_entity.type
_entity.pdbx_description
1 polymer ?
#
loop_
_entity_poly.entity_id
_entity_poly.type
_entity_poly.pdbx_seq_one_letter_code
_entity_poly.pdbx_strand_id
1 'polypeptide(L)'
;MWRYYWNWSISGRNCARNKIYINCGSLGCLSTNEGIAQGGILTIDHQKHVFQKVFAEYDLKSVLEAIDSIKYPAYEDIKKFFYGVK
;
A
#
# COMPACT_ATOMS: atom_id res chain seq x y z
N MET A 1 -11.37 20.60 -1.07
CA MET A 1 -10.18 19.76 -0.82
C MET A 1 -10.52 18.35 -1.26
N TRP A 2 -9.90 17.85 -2.33
CA TRP A 2 -10.19 16.52 -2.87
C TRP A 2 -9.09 15.55 -2.44
N ARG A 3 -9.46 14.42 -1.84
CA ARG A 3 -8.56 13.37 -1.35
C ARG A 3 -8.85 12.11 -2.16
N TYR A 4 -7.84 11.56 -2.83
CA TYR A 4 -7.96 10.32 -3.58
C TYR A 4 -7.00 9.27 -3.03
N TYR A 5 -7.49 8.05 -2.82
CA TYR A 5 -6.70 6.87 -2.46
C TYR A 5 -6.68 5.93 -3.68
N TRP A 6 -5.50 5.54 -4.14
CA TRP A 6 -5.33 4.67 -5.32
C TRP A 6 -4.52 3.43 -4.95
N ASN A 7 -4.86 2.30 -5.59
CA ASN A 7 -4.21 1.01 -5.44
C ASN A 7 -3.84 0.49 -6.85
N TRP A 8 -2.63 -0.09 -6.98
CA TRP A 8 -1.99 -0.77 -8.13
C TRP A 8 -0.70 -0.13 -8.67
N SER A 9 0.27 -1.00 -8.93
CA SER A 9 1.70 -0.73 -9.10
C SER A 9 2.11 -0.54 -10.57
N ILE A 10 2.78 0.58 -10.88
CA ILE A 10 3.82 0.79 -11.91
C ILE A 10 4.52 2.11 -11.54
N SER A 11 5.86 2.13 -11.44
CA SER A 11 6.63 3.39 -11.48
C SER A 11 7.69 3.29 -12.56
N GLY A 12 7.47 3.99 -13.68
CA GLY A 12 8.44 4.18 -14.74
C GLY A 12 8.40 5.63 -15.21
N ARG A 13 9.57 6.26 -15.38
CA ARG A 13 9.67 7.54 -16.11
C ARG A 13 9.65 7.24 -17.60
N ASN A 14 8.56 7.57 -18.26
CA ASN A 14 8.51 7.53 -19.72
C ASN A 14 9.04 8.87 -20.24
N CYS A 15 10.29 8.90 -20.73
CA CYS A 15 11.00 10.11 -21.18
C CYS A 15 10.33 10.84 -22.37
N ALA A 16 9.27 10.27 -22.96
CA ALA A 16 8.67 10.77 -24.19
C ALA A 16 7.60 11.87 -24.02
N ARG A 17 7.05 12.13 -22.81
CA ARG A 17 5.86 13.01 -22.67
C ARG A 17 5.77 13.89 -21.40
N ASN A 18 6.86 14.13 -20.67
CA ASN A 18 6.86 15.00 -19.48
C ASN A 18 5.79 14.64 -18.43
N LYS A 19 5.47 13.35 -18.28
CA LYS A 19 4.48 12.83 -17.33
C LYS A 19 5.17 12.21 -16.12
N ILE A 20 4.60 12.42 -14.93
CA ILE A 20 5.04 11.79 -13.68
C ILE A 20 4.02 10.72 -13.30
N TYR A 21 4.50 9.51 -13.04
CA TYR A 21 3.72 8.40 -12.50
C TYR A 21 4.22 8.10 -11.09
N ILE A 22 3.30 8.00 -10.13
CA ILE A 22 3.61 7.83 -8.72
C ILE A 22 2.99 6.52 -8.25
N ASN A 23 3.80 5.70 -7.58
CA ASN A 23 3.34 4.54 -6.83
C ASN A 23 3.59 4.80 -5.34
N CYS A 24 2.54 4.71 -4.54
CA CYS A 24 2.58 5.02 -3.12
C CYS A 24 2.77 3.80 -2.21
N GLY A 25 2.86 2.60 -2.79
CA GLY A 25 2.92 1.33 -2.06
C GLY A 25 1.53 0.73 -1.85
N SER A 26 1.45 -0.28 -0.98
CA SER A 26 0.19 -0.96 -0.65
C SER A 26 -0.21 -0.71 0.81
N LEU A 27 -1.52 -0.55 1.02
CA LEU A 27 -2.08 -0.47 2.37
C LEU A 27 -2.23 -1.84 3.04
N GLY A 28 -2.39 -2.92 2.28
CA GLY A 28 -2.78 -4.24 2.83
C GLY A 28 -2.14 -5.45 2.15
N CYS A 29 -1.31 -5.26 1.12
CA CYS A 29 -0.53 -6.32 0.49
C CYS A 29 0.95 -5.96 0.62
N LEU A 30 1.49 -6.20 1.81
CA LEU A 30 2.84 -5.77 2.14
C LEU A 30 3.89 -6.72 1.61
N SER A 31 3.52 -7.97 1.33
CA SER A 31 4.44 -9.07 1.00
C SER A 31 5.56 -9.27 2.03
N THR A 32 5.47 -8.57 3.17
CA THR A 32 6.38 -8.57 4.31
C THR A 32 5.56 -8.66 5.60
N ASN A 33 6.12 -9.31 6.63
CA ASN A 33 5.49 -9.52 7.93
C ASN A 33 5.75 -8.36 8.89
N GLU A 34 5.70 -7.12 8.39
CA GLU A 34 6.21 -5.94 9.12
C GLU A 34 5.11 -5.08 9.75
N GLY A 35 3.84 -5.25 9.35
CA GLY A 35 2.74 -4.47 9.92
C GLY A 35 2.78 -2.98 9.56
N ILE A 36 3.37 -2.62 8.42
CA ILE A 36 3.51 -1.21 7.98
C ILE A 36 2.75 -0.99 6.67
N ALA A 37 1.60 -0.32 6.73
CA ALA A 37 0.86 0.13 5.57
C ALA A 37 1.60 1.28 4.86
N GLN A 38 1.65 1.24 3.53
CA GLN A 38 2.29 2.27 2.71
C GLN A 38 1.24 3.05 1.92
N GLY A 39 1.42 4.37 1.88
CA GLY A 39 0.59 5.27 1.09
C GLY A 39 1.37 6.51 0.66
N GLY A 40 0.66 7.51 0.16
CA GLY A 40 1.30 8.76 -0.23
C GLY A 40 0.35 9.93 -0.27
N ILE A 41 0.91 11.11 -0.05
CA ILE A 41 0.22 12.39 -0.12
C ILE A 41 0.80 13.16 -1.30
N LEU A 42 -0.06 13.48 -2.25
CA LEU A 42 0.28 14.40 -3.34
C LEU A 42 -0.30 15.78 -3.00
N THR A 43 0.59 16.74 -2.77
CA THR A 43 0.22 18.14 -2.62
C THR A 43 0.42 18.84 -3.96
N ILE A 44 -0.67 19.46 -4.46
CA ILE A 44 -0.67 20.24 -5.69
C ILE A 44 -0.94 21.69 -5.28
N ASP A 45 0.07 22.55 -5.44
CA ASP A 45 -0.02 23.97 -5.13
C ASP A 45 0.57 24.79 -6.27
N HIS A 46 -0.27 25.57 -6.95
CA HIS A 46 0.07 26.30 -8.18
C HIS A 46 0.86 25.46 -9.20
N GLN A 47 2.17 25.70 -9.32
CA GLN A 47 3.09 25.01 -10.22
C GLN A 47 3.95 23.93 -9.52
N LYS A 48 3.84 23.79 -8.20
CA LYS A 48 4.64 22.87 -7.41
C LYS A 48 3.84 21.62 -7.08
N HIS A 49 4.36 20.48 -7.50
CA HIS A 49 3.86 19.16 -7.17
C HIS A 49 4.83 18.52 -6.19
N VAL A 50 4.37 18.22 -4.98
CA VAL A 50 5.18 17.52 -3.97
C VAL A 50 4.49 16.22 -3.62
N PHE A 51 5.19 15.12 -3.85
CA PHE A 51 4.75 13.82 -3.39
C PHE A 51 5.55 13.42 -2.14
N GLN A 52 4.82 13.01 -1.10
CA GLN A 52 5.38 12.45 0.12
C GLN A 52 4.87 11.03 0.31
N LYS A 53 5.79 10.07 0.49
CA LYS A 53 5.41 8.73 0.91
C LYS A 53 5.09 8.72 2.40
N VAL A 54 4.02 8.04 2.78
CA VAL A 54 3.61 7.89 4.19
C VAL A 54 3.59 6.41 4.55
N PHE A 55 3.91 6.15 5.81
CA PHE A 55 3.95 4.82 6.40
C PHE A 55 3.10 4.87 7.67
N ALA A 56 2.29 3.83 7.88
CA ALA A 56 1.45 3.72 9.06
C ALA A 56 1.58 2.31 9.62
N GLU A 57 2.03 2.21 10.87
CA GLU A 57 2.04 0.95 11.60
C GLU A 57 0.62 0.52 11.96
N TYR A 58 0.36 -0.78 11.96
CA TYR A 58 -0.90 -1.36 12.44
C TYR A 58 -0.62 -2.66 13.20
N ASP A 59 -1.60 -3.07 14.00
CA ASP A 59 -1.53 -4.31 14.76
C ASP A 59 -1.73 -5.52 13.83
N LEU A 60 -0.63 -6.00 13.26
CA LEU A 60 -0.62 -7.18 12.41
C LEU A 60 -1.09 -8.44 13.15
N LYS A 61 -0.81 -8.54 14.45
CA LYS A 61 -1.22 -9.70 15.24
C LYS A 61 -2.74 -9.80 15.30
N SER A 62 -3.42 -8.70 15.60
CA SER A 62 -4.90 -8.67 15.62
C SER A 62 -5.52 -9.05 14.27
N VAL A 63 -4.88 -8.66 13.17
CA VAL A 63 -5.31 -9.03 11.82
C VAL A 63 -5.17 -10.53 11.61
N LEU A 64 -4.00 -11.10 11.92
CA LEU A 64 -3.77 -12.55 11.77
C LEU A 64 -4.71 -13.38 12.65
N GLU A 65 -4.97 -12.94 13.88
CA GLU A 65 -5.94 -13.59 14.79
C GLU A 65 -7.36 -13.54 14.25
N ALA A 66 -7.77 -12.39 13.67
CA ALA A 66 -9.09 -12.27 13.03
C ALA A 66 -9.20 -13.19 11.81
N ILE A 67 -8.14 -13.33 11.02
CA ILE A 67 -8.08 -14.25 9.89
C ILE A 67 -8.27 -15.70 10.37
N ASP A 68 -7.54 -16.09 11.42
CA ASP A 68 -7.62 -17.43 12.01
C ASP A 68 -8.97 -17.72 12.69
N SER A 69 -9.65 -16.68 13.16
CA SER A 69 -11.01 -16.78 13.71
C SER A 69 -12.07 -16.96 12.63
N ILE A 70 -12.00 -16.17 11.54
CA ILE A 70 -13.01 -16.19 10.47
C ILE A 70 -12.83 -17.41 9.55
N LYS A 71 -11.58 -17.82 9.28
CA LYS A 71 -11.22 -18.93 8.39
C LYS A 71 -11.92 -18.88 7.03
N TYR A 72 -11.86 -17.72 6.38
CA TYR A 72 -12.35 -17.60 5.01
C TYR A 72 -11.58 -18.56 4.06
N PRO A 73 -12.16 -18.93 2.90
CA PRO A 73 -11.47 -19.78 1.93
C PRO A 73 -10.07 -19.24 1.60
N ALA A 74 -9.09 -20.14 1.61
CA ALA A 74 -7.67 -19.82 1.40
C ALA A 74 -7.02 -18.91 2.46
N TYR A 75 -7.48 -18.94 3.72
CA TYR A 75 -6.89 -18.14 4.80
C TYR A 75 -5.38 -18.37 4.99
N GLU A 76 -4.90 -19.60 4.81
CA GLU A 76 -3.47 -19.92 4.90
C GLU A 76 -2.67 -19.27 3.77
N ASP A 77 -3.16 -19.35 2.54
CA ASP A 77 -2.57 -18.67 1.39
C ASP A 77 -2.58 -17.15 1.58
N ILE A 78 -3.65 -16.60 2.14
CA ILE A 78 -3.73 -15.16 2.36
C ILE A 78 -2.70 -14.70 3.40
N LYS A 79 -2.55 -15.42 4.51
CA LYS A 79 -1.49 -15.17 5.49
C LYS A 79 -0.10 -15.27 4.87
N LYS A 80 0.12 -16.26 3.99
CA LYS A 80 1.39 -16.47 3.31
C LYS A 80 1.72 -15.37 2.30
N PHE A 81 0.82 -15.07 1.38
CA PHE A 81 1.10 -14.17 0.26
C PHE A 81 1.01 -12.70 0.62
N PHE A 82 0.06 -12.31 1.48
CA PHE A 82 -0.17 -10.90 1.79
C PHE A 82 0.56 -10.43 3.05
N TYR A 83 0.82 -11.35 3.98
CA TYR A 83 1.43 -11.06 5.29
C TYR A 83 2.76 -11.79 5.53
N GLY A 84 3.23 -12.61 4.59
CA GLY A 84 4.55 -13.25 4.68
C GLY A 84 4.68 -14.28 5.81
N VAL A 85 3.56 -14.79 6.34
CA VAL A 85 3.53 -15.83 7.37
C VAL A 85 3.94 -17.17 6.73
N LYS A 86 4.89 -17.87 7.35
CA LYS A 86 5.40 -19.18 6.87
C LYS A 86 4.58 -20.34 7.42
#